data_AF-A0A1J5CA65-F1
#
_entry.id   AF-A0A1J5CA65-F1
#
_cell.length_a   1.000
_cell.length_b   1.000
_cell.length_c   1.000
_cell.angle_alpha   90.00
_cell.angle_beta   90.00
_cell.angle_gamma   90.00
#
_symmetry.space_group_name_H-M   'P 1'
#
loop_
_entity.id
_entity.type
_entity.pdbx_description
1 polymer ?
#
loop_
_entity_poly.entity_id
_entity_poly.type
_entity_poly.pdbx_seq_one_letter_code
_entity_poly.pdbx_strand_id
1 'polypeptide(L)' 'MTITMDEAVYEGLVRVVGRRKISAFLERLARPHVMGDDLSDGYRAMAQDQAREQEALAWSEAV' A
#
# COMPACT_ATOMS: atom_id res chain seq x y z
N MET A 1 -7.02 -11.68 4.58
CA MET A 1 -7.17 -10.30 5.07
C MET A 1 -8.65 -10.01 5.21
N THR A 2 -9.09 -9.48 6.35
CA THR A 2 -10.50 -9.13 6.61
C THR A 2 -10.57 -7.62 6.81
N ILE A 3 -11.48 -6.97 6.10
CA ILE A 3 -11.74 -5.52 6.20
C ILE A 3 -13.17 -5.32 6.66
N THR A 4 -13.38 -4.45 7.64
CA THR A 4 -14.72 -4.07 8.10
C THR A 4 -15.27 -2.98 7.20
N MET A 5 -16.53 -3.11 6.82
CA MET A 5 -17.22 -2.16 5.94
C MET A 5 -18.68 -2.05 6.39
N ASP A 6 -19.26 -0.87 6.16
CA ASP A 6 -20.68 -0.66 6.38
C ASP A 6 -21.52 -1.61 5.48
N GLU A 7 -22.64 -2.11 6.03
CA GLU A 7 -23.53 -3.06 5.37
C GLU A 7 -24.08 -2.49 4.04
N ALA A 8 -24.48 -1.22 4.02
CA ALA A 8 -25.05 -0.59 2.82
C ALA A 8 -23.99 -0.46 1.72
N VAL A 9 -22.73 -0.23 2.10
CA VAL A 9 -21.61 -0.20 1.14
C VAL A 9 -21.32 -1.59 0.59
N TYR A 10 -21.33 -2.63 1.44
CA TYR A 10 -21.16 -4.02 0.99
C TYR A 10 -22.26 -4.43 0.00
N GLU A 11 -23.53 -4.17 0.33
CA GLU A 11 -24.67 -4.47 -0.55
C GLU A 11 -24.58 -3.69 -1.87
N GLY A 12 -24.19 -2.42 -1.81
CA GLY A 12 -23.90 -1.62 -3.00
C GLY A 12 -22.84 -2.26 -3.90
N LEU A 13 -21.74 -2.73 -3.32
CA LEU A 13 -20.66 -3.41 -4.05
C LEU A 13 -21.13 -4.75 -4.65
N VAL A 14 -21.91 -5.53 -3.90
CA VAL A 14 -22.49 -6.78 -4.41
C VAL A 14 -23.38 -6.52 -5.61
N ARG A 15 -24.24 -5.49 -5.54
CA ARG A 15 -25.18 -5.15 -6.61
C ARG A 15 -24.49 -4.58 -7.85
N VAL A 16 -23.50 -3.69 -7.67
CA VAL A 16 -22.90 -2.93 -8.78
C VAL A 16 -21.67 -3.64 -9.36
N VAL A 17 -20.81 -4.19 -8.51
CA VAL A 17 -19.52 -4.80 -8.92
C VAL A 17 -19.65 -6.32 -9.06
N GLY A 18 -20.49 -6.94 -8.23
CA GLY A 18 -20.69 -8.39 -8.18
C GLY A 18 -19.76 -9.10 -7.21
N ARG A 19 -20.31 -10.03 -6.39
CA ARG A 19 -19.61 -10.69 -5.25
C ARG A 19 -18.18 -11.16 -5.56
N ARG A 20 -17.94 -11.77 -6.73
CA ARG A 20 -16.63 -12.35 -7.10
C ARG A 20 -15.59 -11.32 -7.56
N LYS A 21 -15.99 -10.07 -7.82
CA LYS A 21 -15.12 -9.02 -8.35
C LYS A 21 -14.77 -7.93 -7.33
N ILE A 22 -15.38 -7.96 -6.14
CA ILE A 22 -15.21 -6.92 -5.11
C ILE A 22 -13.75 -6.80 -4.69
N SER A 23 -13.04 -7.91 -4.43
CA SER A 23 -11.63 -7.85 -4.01
C SER A 23 -10.74 -7.17 -5.06
N ALA A 24 -10.87 -7.56 -6.34
CA ALA A 24 -10.09 -6.97 -7.43
C ALA A 24 -10.44 -5.48 -7.65
N PHE A 25 -11.70 -5.11 -7.43
CA PHE A 25 -12.14 -3.71 -7.51
C PHE A 25 -11.51 -2.87 -6.40
N LEU A 26 -11.59 -3.33 -5.14
CA LEU A 26 -11.02 -2.62 -3.99
C LEU A 26 -9.50 -2.52 -4.10
N GLU A 27 -8.82 -3.59 -4.56
CA GLU A 27 -7.38 -3.57 -4.79
C GLU A 27 -7.00 -2.52 -5.84
N ARG A 28 -7.69 -2.48 -6.97
CA ARG A 28 -7.42 -1.48 -8.01
C ARG A 28 -7.69 -0.04 -7.53
N LEU A 29 -8.69 0.14 -6.67
CA LEU A 29 -8.99 1.43 -6.06
C LEU A 29 -7.91 1.84 -5.05
N ALA A 30 -7.46 0.92 -4.21
CA ALA A 30 -6.45 1.18 -3.18
C ALA A 30 -5.04 1.38 -3.77
N ARG A 31 -4.69 0.66 -4.84
CA ARG A 31 -3.35 0.65 -5.43
C ARG A 31 -2.74 2.04 -5.68
N PRO A 32 -3.40 3.01 -6.34
CA PRO A 32 -2.81 4.34 -6.54
C PRO A 32 -2.65 5.16 -5.26
N HIS A 33 -3.37 4.83 -4.18
CA HIS A 33 -3.31 5.58 -2.91
C HIS A 33 -2.33 4.97 -1.91
N VAL A 34 -2.06 3.67 -2.03
CA VAL A 34 -1.15 2.94 -1.12
C VAL A 34 0.22 2.73 -1.76
N MET A 35 0.27 2.64 -3.10
CA MET A 35 1.50 2.49 -3.89
C MET A 35 1.83 3.78 -4.67
N GLY A 36 1.24 4.92 -4.29
CA GLY A 36 1.42 6.18 -4.99
C GLY A 36 2.91 6.55 -5.06
N ASP A 37 3.42 6.79 -6.27
CA ASP A 37 4.70 7.44 -6.56
C ASP A 37 5.92 6.96 -5.74
N ASP A 38 5.92 5.73 -5.24
CA ASP A 38 6.95 5.25 -4.32
C ASP A 38 8.36 5.25 -4.96
N LEU A 39 8.42 5.18 -6.29
CA LEU A 39 9.67 5.38 -7.01
C LEU A 39 10.10 6.86 -7.01
N SER A 40 9.20 7.82 -7.22
CA SER A 40 9.53 9.26 -7.25
C SER A 40 9.74 9.86 -5.86
N ASP A 41 9.01 9.42 -4.84
CA ASP A 41 9.21 9.87 -3.46
C ASP A 41 10.39 9.15 -2.78
N GLY A 42 10.64 7.87 -3.11
CA GLY A 42 11.87 7.17 -2.74
C GLY A 42 13.13 7.84 -3.30
N TYR A 43 13.13 8.22 -4.59
CA TYR A 43 14.24 8.99 -5.17
C TYR A 43 14.37 10.39 -4.56
N ARG A 44 13.27 11.07 -4.20
CA ARG A 44 13.30 12.39 -3.56
C ARG A 44 13.82 12.33 -2.11
N ALA A 45 13.44 11.29 -1.37
CA ALA A 45 13.91 11.05 -0.02
C ALA A 45 15.38 10.58 0.00
N MET A 46 15.81 9.71 -0.92
CA MET A 46 17.22 9.31 -1.06
C MET A 46 18.12 10.46 -1.53
N ALA A 47 17.60 11.42 -2.30
CA ALA A 47 18.34 12.64 -2.64
C ALA A 47 18.50 13.62 -1.46
N GLN A 48 17.70 13.49 -0.39
CA GLN A 48 17.81 14.29 0.83
C GLN A 48 18.49 13.56 1.99
N ASP A 49 18.71 12.24 1.87
CA ASP A 49 19.20 11.39 2.96
C ASP A 49 20.49 10.64 2.61
N GLN A 50 21.40 11.31 1.89
CA GLN A 50 22.78 10.83 1.71
C GLN A 50 23.60 10.83 3.03
N ALA A 51 22.95 11.11 4.18
CA ALA A 51 23.56 11.17 5.49
C ALA A 51 23.25 9.96 6.40
N ARG A 52 22.22 9.13 6.10
CA ARG A 52 21.85 7.96 6.93
C ARG A 52 22.31 6.61 6.41
N GLU A 53 23.05 6.55 5.31
CA GLU A 53 23.53 5.28 4.74
C GLU A 53 24.64 4.59 5.57
N GLN A 54 25.12 5.21 6.66
CA GLN A 54 26.16 4.63 7.53
C GLN A 54 25.63 3.81 8.72
N GLU A 55 24.34 3.88 9.08
CA GLU A 55 23.87 3.27 10.35
C GLU A 55 23.29 1.85 10.18
N ALA A 56 22.87 1.48 8.96
CA ALA A 56 22.25 0.17 8.70
C ALA A 56 23.25 -0.99 8.51
N LEU A 57 24.54 -0.70 8.33
CA LEU A 57 25.60 -1.72 8.25
C LEU A 57 25.90 -2.41 9.59
N ALA A 58 25.39 -1.89 10.72
CA ALA A 58 25.69 -2.42 12.05
C ALA A 58 24.74 -3.54 12.55
N TRP A 59 23.66 -3.86 11.82
CA TRP A 59 22.60 -4.76 12.32
C TRP A 59 22.48 -6.10 11.58
N SER A 60 23.41 -6.45 10.67
CA SER A 60 23.47 -7.80 10.08
C SER A 60 24.56 -8.70 10.68
N GLU A 61 25.35 -8.22 11.63
CA GLU A 61 26.19 -9.05 12.50
C GLU A 61 25.58 -9.15 13.90
N ALA A 62 24.45 -9.85 14.00
CA ALA A 62 23.99 -10.39 15.27
C ALA A 62 23.81 -11.91 15.11
N VAL A 63 24.97 -12.59 15.15
CA VAL A 63 25.28 -13.96 15.63
C VAL A 63 24.31 -15.08 15.29
#